data_AF-R5CWV2-F1
#
_entry.id   AF-R5CWV2-F1
#
_cell.length_a   1.000
_cell.length_b   1.000
_cell.length_c   1.000
_cell.angle_alpha   90.00
_cell.angle_beta   90.00
_cell.angle_gamma   90.00
#
_symmetry.space_group_name_H-M   'P 1'
#
loop_
_entity.id
_entity.type
_entity.pdbx_description
1 polymer ?
#
loop_
_entity_poly.entity_id
_entity_poly.type
_entity_poly.pdbx_seq_one_letter_code
_entity_poly.pdbx_strand_id
1 'polypeptide(L)'
;MAEIIKVTFIDGTEFCYKSPVNTVIAVLRKIGKERFPEITFMRGKNRVVSQSYNPKLKRYIKEIVPGWYYFNQTDTREKTNQLINLNSQFNLDMKVEVGMFKGTADPNKPGTTRHKNRLVVTMPNGDVIDHESYRQVFADCIYRLGPRRVSNKANIEISKNQDLFSATNPNGNRFQLDETLYMLIPFTAREAMKILNLIALRLKEEIKVEYLPMSNQ
;
A
#
# COMPACT_ATOMS: atom_id res chain seq x y z
N MET A 1 -16.80 17.11 19.46
CA MET A 1 -16.00 16.93 18.22
C MET A 1 -14.71 16.25 18.61
N ALA A 2 -14.21 15.30 17.82
CA ALA A 2 -12.94 14.64 18.13
C ALA A 2 -11.75 15.53 17.74
N GLU A 3 -10.66 15.45 18.48
CA GLU A 3 -9.41 16.13 18.12
C GLU A 3 -8.81 15.51 16.85
N ILE A 4 -8.42 16.37 15.91
CA ILE A 4 -7.77 15.99 14.65
C ILE A 4 -6.48 16.77 14.46
N ILE A 5 -5.69 16.35 13.48
CA ILE A 5 -4.39 16.95 13.16
C ILE A 5 -4.56 17.92 12.00
N LYS A 6 -4.02 19.13 12.17
CA LYS A 6 -3.80 20.13 11.13
C LYS A 6 -2.30 20.30 10.88
N VAL A 7 -1.91 20.30 9.62
CA VAL A 7 -0.52 20.54 9.20
C VAL A 7 -0.50 21.68 8.20
N THR A 8 0.38 22.66 8.40
CA THR A 8 0.57 23.80 7.50
C THR A 8 2.04 23.89 7.10
N PHE A 9 2.32 23.84 5.81
CA PHE A 9 3.66 24.02 5.24
C PHE A 9 3.97 25.51 5.05
N ILE A 10 5.25 25.84 4.97
CA ILE A 10 5.71 27.22 4.75
C ILE A 10 5.23 27.82 3.41
N ASP A 11 4.96 26.96 2.42
CA ASP A 11 4.40 27.35 1.12
C ASP A 11 2.89 27.65 1.15
N GLY A 12 2.27 27.59 2.34
CA GLY A 12 0.84 27.81 2.55
C GLY A 12 -0.03 26.57 2.35
N THR A 13 0.54 25.42 1.95
CA THR A 13 -0.23 24.18 1.82
C THR A 13 -0.74 23.72 3.18
N GLU A 14 -2.03 23.44 3.28
CA GLU A 14 -2.67 22.97 4.51
C GLU A 14 -3.33 21.61 4.33
N PHE A 15 -3.09 20.70 5.29
CA PHE A 15 -3.79 19.43 5.41
C PHE A 15 -4.51 19.36 6.76
N CYS A 16 -5.83 19.27 6.73
CA CYS A 16 -6.67 19.07 7.91
C CYS A 16 -7.85 18.16 7.54
N TYR A 17 -7.66 16.85 7.68
CA TYR A 17 -8.71 15.87 7.36
C TYR A 17 -9.39 15.33 8.61
N LYS A 18 -10.66 14.94 8.46
CA LYS A 18 -11.44 14.27 9.53
C LYS A 18 -10.75 13.03 10.11
N SER A 19 -9.90 12.38 9.31
CA SER A 19 -9.09 11.23 9.71
C SER A 19 -7.64 11.66 9.91
N PRO A 20 -7.08 11.58 11.14
CA PRO A 20 -5.66 11.86 11.39
C PRO A 20 -4.72 11.03 10.51
N VAL A 21 -5.10 9.78 10.20
CA VAL A 21 -4.37 8.89 9.28
C VAL A 21 -4.22 9.52 7.91
N ASN A 22 -5.29 10.14 7.42
CA ASN A 22 -5.30 10.72 6.08
C ASN A 22 -4.44 11.99 6.04
N THR A 23 -4.42 12.77 7.13
CA THR A 23 -3.50 13.92 7.25
C THR A 23 -2.05 13.46 7.12
N VAL A 24 -1.66 12.38 7.82
CA VAL A 24 -0.32 11.79 7.70
C VAL A 24 -0.02 11.32 6.28
N ILE A 25 -0.95 10.61 5.62
CA ILE A 25 -0.76 10.12 4.26
C ILE A 25 -0.59 11.28 3.27
N ALA A 26 -1.32 12.38 3.42
CA ALA A 26 -1.18 13.53 2.54
C ALA A 26 0.16 14.26 2.72
N VAL A 27 0.64 14.37 3.96
CA VAL A 27 2.00 14.85 4.25
C VAL A 27 3.04 13.96 3.57
N LEU A 28 2.93 12.63 3.71
CA LEU A 28 3.83 11.69 3.03
C LEU A 28 3.79 11.86 1.51
N ARG A 29 2.60 12.00 0.90
CA ARG A 29 2.48 12.26 -0.54
C ARG A 29 3.17 13.56 -0.96
N LYS A 30 3.06 14.63 -0.15
CA LYS A 30 3.72 15.92 -0.42
C LYS A 30 5.23 15.86 -0.28
N ILE A 31 5.74 15.08 0.69
CA ILE A 31 7.19 14.85 0.87
C ILE A 31 7.81 14.14 -0.35
N GLY A 32 7.03 13.29 -1.03
CA GLY A 32 7.45 12.62 -2.26
C GLY A 32 8.06 11.23 -2.02
N LYS A 33 7.79 10.31 -2.95
CA LYS A 33 8.12 8.88 -2.81
C LYS A 33 9.63 8.61 -2.77
N GLU A 34 10.41 9.50 -3.35
CA GLU A 34 11.87 9.46 -3.40
C GLU A 34 12.51 9.56 -2.02
N ARG A 35 11.85 10.23 -1.06
CA ARG A 35 12.30 10.34 0.33
C ARG A 35 11.83 9.20 1.22
N PHE A 36 10.93 8.32 0.76
CA PHE A 36 10.37 7.25 1.59
C PHE A 36 11.40 6.22 2.07
N PRO A 37 12.41 5.80 1.27
CA PRO A 37 13.48 4.92 1.75
C PRO A 37 14.27 5.51 2.92
N GLU A 38 14.31 6.83 3.07
CA GLU A 38 15.04 7.52 4.13
C GLU A 38 14.24 7.56 5.45
N ILE A 39 12.93 7.31 5.45
CA ILE A 39 12.10 7.35 6.67
C ILE A 39 12.45 6.16 7.57
N THR A 40 13.29 6.37 8.59
CA THR A 40 13.82 5.29 9.44
C THR A 40 12.90 4.87 10.58
N PHE A 41 11.71 5.46 10.70
CA PHE A 41 10.83 5.19 11.84
C PHE A 41 10.37 3.74 11.88
N MET A 42 10.49 3.16 13.07
CA MET A 42 10.08 1.79 13.35
C MET A 42 8.89 1.76 14.31
N ARG A 43 8.02 0.77 14.15
CA ARG A 43 7.04 0.36 15.15
C ARG A 43 7.15 -1.14 15.37
N GLY A 44 7.68 -1.51 16.53
CA GLY A 44 8.14 -2.87 16.78
C GLY A 44 9.19 -3.26 15.73
N LYS A 45 8.91 -4.32 14.97
CA LYS A 45 9.80 -4.82 13.90
C LYS A 45 9.49 -4.26 12.50
N ASN A 46 8.47 -3.40 12.36
CA ASN A 46 8.02 -2.92 11.05
C ASN A 46 8.40 -1.45 10.85
N ARG A 47 8.87 -1.10 9.64
CA ARG A 47 9.01 0.30 9.25
C ARG A 47 7.63 0.94 9.13
N VAL A 48 7.53 2.20 9.57
CA VAL A 48 6.28 2.98 9.47
C VAL A 48 5.91 3.27 8.02
N VAL A 49 6.92 3.48 7.16
CA VAL A 49 6.77 3.59 5.71
C VAL A 49 7.60 2.51 5.05
N SER A 50 6.99 1.67 4.23
CA SER A 50 7.69 0.56 3.59
C SER A 50 7.03 0.09 2.31
N GLN A 51 7.81 -0.62 1.49
CA GLN A 51 7.29 -1.37 0.33
C GLN A 51 6.89 -2.80 0.68
N SER A 52 7.13 -3.23 1.92
CA SER A 52 6.69 -4.52 2.41
C SER A 52 5.23 -4.43 2.87
N TYR A 53 4.42 -5.39 2.45
CA TYR A 53 3.06 -5.60 2.93
C TYR A 53 3.02 -6.97 3.58
N ASN A 54 2.63 -6.98 4.84
CA ASN A 54 2.35 -8.22 5.54
C ASN A 54 0.84 -8.45 5.54
N PRO A 55 0.32 -9.50 4.88
CA PRO A 55 -1.13 -9.77 4.85
C PRO A 55 -1.75 -9.89 6.25
N LYS A 56 -0.99 -10.37 7.24
CA LYS A 56 -1.45 -10.45 8.64
C LYS A 56 -1.72 -9.08 9.25
N LEU A 57 -1.06 -8.03 8.75
CA LEU A 57 -1.16 -6.66 9.21
C LEU A 57 -2.08 -5.80 8.32
N LYS A 58 -2.76 -6.38 7.33
CA LYS A 58 -3.54 -5.65 6.32
C LYS A 58 -4.46 -4.55 6.87
N ARG A 59 -5.12 -4.80 8.01
CA ARG A 59 -6.06 -3.85 8.64
C ARG A 59 -5.38 -2.57 9.12
N TYR A 60 -4.08 -2.62 9.35
CA TYR A 60 -3.25 -1.49 9.77
C TYR A 60 -2.43 -0.90 8.63
N ILE A 61 -2.50 -1.45 7.41
CA ILE A 61 -1.70 -0.98 6.29
C ILE A 61 -2.56 -0.12 5.38
N LYS A 62 -2.11 1.10 5.10
CA LYS A 62 -2.74 2.01 4.13
C LYS A 62 -1.76 2.37 3.02
N GLU A 63 -2.20 2.29 1.77
CA GLU A 63 -1.37 2.64 0.62
C GLU A 63 -1.23 4.18 0.54
N ILE A 64 0.02 4.65 0.49
CA ILE A 64 0.35 6.08 0.35
C ILE A 64 0.27 6.43 -1.14
N VAL A 65 1.09 5.75 -1.93
CA VAL A 65 1.13 5.79 -3.39
C VAL A 65 1.33 4.35 -3.88
N PRO A 66 1.01 4.04 -5.14
CA PRO A 66 1.31 2.76 -5.78
C PRO A 66 2.58 2.03 -5.28
N GLY A 67 2.40 0.97 -4.47
CA GLY A 67 3.49 0.11 -3.98
C GLY A 67 4.25 0.60 -2.72
N TRP A 68 3.83 1.70 -2.12
CA TRP A 68 4.34 2.21 -0.85
C TRP A 68 3.24 2.32 0.19
N TYR A 69 3.53 1.84 1.38
CA TYR A 69 2.54 1.65 2.42
C TYR A 69 2.92 2.35 3.72
N TYR A 70 1.91 2.87 4.41
CA TYR A 70 1.98 3.42 5.75
C TYR A 70 1.40 2.42 6.75
N PHE A 71 2.15 2.13 7.81
CA PHE A 71 1.73 1.26 8.91
C PHE A 71 1.05 2.08 10.02
N ASN A 72 -0.28 2.10 9.96
CA ASN A 72 -1.19 2.87 10.78
C ASN A 72 -1.71 2.09 12.01
N GLN A 73 -0.81 1.56 12.84
CA GLN A 73 -1.20 0.94 14.12
C GLN A 73 -0.98 1.91 15.29
N THR A 74 -1.31 3.18 15.12
CA THR A 74 -1.02 4.25 16.09
C THR A 74 -2.29 5.00 16.52
N ASP A 75 -2.25 5.72 17.63
CA ASP A 75 -3.29 6.68 18.01
C ASP A 75 -3.06 8.07 17.39
N THR A 76 -3.83 9.09 17.78
CA THR A 76 -3.66 10.45 17.27
C THR A 76 -2.36 11.10 17.78
N ARG A 77 -2.00 10.89 19.05
CA ARG A 77 -0.79 11.46 19.66
C ARG A 77 0.47 10.94 18.99
N GLU A 78 0.54 9.64 18.75
CA GLU A 78 1.66 9.01 18.05
C GLU A 78 1.76 9.48 16.59
N LYS A 79 0.65 9.74 15.90
CA LYS A 79 0.68 10.35 14.56
C LYS A 79 1.21 11.78 14.58
N THR A 80 0.83 12.57 15.57
CA THR A 80 1.39 13.92 15.78
C THR A 80 2.90 13.83 15.97
N ASN A 81 3.38 12.92 16.81
CA ASN A 81 4.81 12.69 17.00
C ASN A 81 5.50 12.22 15.71
N GLN A 82 4.87 11.36 14.91
CA GLN A 82 5.41 10.95 13.61
C GLN A 82 5.55 12.14 12.66
N LEU A 83 4.57 13.05 12.62
CA LEU A 83 4.66 14.27 11.82
C LEU A 83 5.78 15.18 12.33
N ILE A 84 5.90 15.39 13.64
CA ILE A 84 7.00 16.18 14.23
C ILE A 84 8.36 15.56 13.84
N ASN A 85 8.49 14.24 13.90
CA ASN A 85 9.72 13.55 13.50
C ASN A 85 9.99 13.69 12.00
N LEU A 86 8.97 13.60 11.13
CA LEU A 86 9.13 13.88 9.69
C LEU A 86 9.60 15.31 9.45
N ASN A 87 9.02 16.27 10.18
CA ASN A 87 9.37 17.69 10.07
C ASN A 87 10.85 17.90 10.37
N SER A 88 11.32 17.33 11.48
CA SER A 88 12.71 17.44 11.91
C SER A 88 13.66 16.64 11.00
N GLN A 89 13.28 15.44 10.55
CA GLN A 89 14.15 14.62 9.71
C GLN A 89 14.43 15.27 8.35
N PHE A 90 13.43 15.90 7.75
CA PHE A 90 13.52 16.44 6.39
C PHE A 90 13.56 17.96 6.33
N ASN A 91 13.66 18.65 7.47
CA ASN A 91 13.61 20.10 7.59
C ASN A 91 12.47 20.71 6.75
N LEU A 92 11.24 20.26 7.02
CA LEU A 92 10.08 20.60 6.18
C LEU A 92 9.45 21.96 6.53
N ASP A 93 9.88 22.57 7.62
CA ASP A 93 9.33 23.82 8.18
C ASP A 93 7.79 23.79 8.26
N MET A 94 7.22 22.64 8.62
CA MET A 94 5.78 22.50 8.78
C MET A 94 5.34 22.73 10.22
N LYS A 95 4.22 23.42 10.38
CA LYS A 95 3.51 23.58 11.65
C LYS A 95 2.55 22.42 11.84
N VAL A 96 2.62 21.73 12.98
CA VAL A 96 1.75 20.60 13.33
C VAL A 96 0.90 20.98 14.55
N GLU A 97 -0.42 20.92 14.41
CA GLU A 97 -1.39 21.32 15.44
C GLU A 97 -2.41 20.21 15.69
N VAL A 98 -2.83 20.04 16.95
CA VAL A 98 -3.90 19.11 17.34
C VAL A 98 -5.00 19.92 18.01
N GLY A 99 -6.25 19.67 17.61
CA GLY A 99 -7.39 20.37 18.19
C GLY A 99 -8.72 20.05 17.52
N MET A 100 -9.76 20.74 17.97
CA MET A 100 -11.12 20.62 17.40
C MET A 100 -11.25 21.46 16.12
N PHE A 101 -10.70 20.97 15.02
CA PHE A 101 -10.79 21.64 13.72
C PHE A 101 -11.97 21.12 12.89
N LYS A 102 -12.46 21.96 11.96
CA LYS A 102 -13.40 21.52 10.91
C LYS A 102 -12.64 20.80 9.80
N GLY A 103 -12.36 19.52 10.01
CA GLY A 103 -11.65 18.69 9.04
C GLY A 103 -12.44 18.48 7.74
N THR A 104 -11.74 18.50 6.61
CA THR A 104 -12.30 18.18 5.30
C THR A 104 -12.29 16.67 5.05
N ALA A 105 -13.08 16.21 4.09
CA ALA A 105 -12.89 14.86 3.56
C ALA A 105 -11.59 14.84 2.74
N ASP A 106 -10.84 13.75 2.83
CA ASP A 106 -9.66 13.57 1.98
C ASP A 106 -10.11 13.36 0.52
N PRO A 107 -9.74 14.26 -0.41
CA PRO A 107 -10.18 14.20 -1.80
C PRO A 107 -9.59 12.99 -2.54
N ASN A 108 -8.48 12.43 -2.04
CA ASN A 108 -7.87 11.23 -2.57
C ASN A 108 -8.40 9.96 -1.90
N LYS A 109 -9.27 10.09 -0.89
CA LYS A 109 -10.06 8.98 -0.43
C LYS A 109 -11.15 8.80 -1.48
N PRO A 110 -11.24 7.64 -2.16
CA PRO A 110 -12.45 7.35 -2.90
C PRO A 110 -13.60 7.49 -1.89
N GLY A 111 -14.63 8.25 -2.27
CA GLY A 111 -15.89 8.20 -1.54
C GLY A 111 -16.31 6.74 -1.40
N THR A 112 -17.24 6.45 -0.51
CA THR A 112 -17.83 5.13 -0.26
C THR A 112 -18.42 4.42 -1.50
N THR A 113 -18.21 4.96 -2.69
CA THR A 113 -18.38 4.39 -4.02
C THR A 113 -17.35 3.28 -4.28
N ARG A 114 -17.84 2.07 -4.61
CA ARG A 114 -17.06 0.90 -5.04
C ARG A 114 -15.79 1.29 -5.79
N HIS A 115 -14.63 0.89 -5.26
CA HIS A 115 -13.33 1.17 -5.86
C HIS A 115 -13.29 0.70 -7.32
N LYS A 116 -12.90 1.62 -8.22
CA LYS A 116 -12.68 1.36 -9.64
C LYS A 116 -11.67 0.21 -9.80
N ASN A 117 -11.92 -0.72 -10.72
CA ASN A 117 -10.98 -1.79 -11.11
C ASN A 117 -10.61 -2.75 -9.97
N ARG A 118 -11.61 -3.17 -9.18
CA ARG A 118 -11.44 -4.10 -8.07
C ARG A 118 -11.13 -5.51 -8.57
N LEU A 119 -10.20 -6.17 -7.91
CA LEU A 119 -9.85 -7.57 -8.11
C LEU A 119 -10.36 -8.36 -6.90
N VAL A 120 -11.08 -9.44 -7.14
CA VAL A 120 -11.50 -10.38 -6.10
C VAL A 120 -10.97 -11.75 -6.48
N VAL A 121 -10.36 -12.45 -5.52
CA VAL A 121 -9.81 -13.79 -5.75
C VAL A 121 -10.44 -14.77 -4.78
N THR A 122 -11.02 -15.85 -5.30
CA THR A 122 -11.39 -17.01 -4.50
C THR A 122 -10.29 -18.06 -4.60
N MET A 123 -9.76 -18.44 -3.44
CA MET A 123 -8.69 -19.42 -3.30
C MET A 123 -9.23 -20.85 -3.39
N PRO A 124 -8.38 -21.87 -3.58
CA PRO A 124 -8.83 -23.27 -3.72
C PRO A 124 -9.54 -23.81 -2.48
N ASN A 125 -9.24 -23.23 -1.31
CA ASN A 125 -9.89 -23.56 -0.03
C ASN A 125 -11.22 -22.81 0.18
N GLY A 126 -11.69 -22.04 -0.80
CA GLY A 126 -12.91 -21.22 -0.72
C GLY A 126 -12.71 -19.84 -0.11
N ASP A 127 -11.53 -19.50 0.42
CA ASP A 127 -11.29 -18.18 0.99
C ASP A 127 -11.38 -17.07 -0.05
N VAL A 128 -12.02 -15.97 0.30
CA VAL A 128 -12.11 -14.78 -0.56
C VAL A 128 -11.10 -13.73 -0.14
N ILE A 129 -10.24 -13.33 -1.08
CA ILE A 129 -9.32 -12.21 -0.97
C ILE A 129 -9.96 -11.01 -1.67
N ASP A 130 -10.30 -10.01 -0.87
CA ASP A 130 -11.00 -8.84 -1.34
C ASP A 130 -10.53 -7.57 -0.59
N HIS A 131 -9.57 -6.85 -1.16
CA HIS A 131 -8.97 -5.65 -0.54
C HIS A 131 -9.27 -4.38 -1.34
N GLU A 132 -9.08 -3.22 -0.71
CA GLU A 132 -9.29 -1.89 -1.32
C GLU A 132 -8.44 -1.68 -2.59
N SER A 133 -7.24 -2.27 -2.63
CA SER A 133 -6.28 -2.13 -3.74
C SER A 133 -6.01 -3.50 -4.38
N TYR A 134 -6.09 -3.56 -5.71
CA TYR A 134 -5.76 -4.78 -6.47
C TYR A 134 -4.32 -5.27 -6.19
N ARG A 135 -3.42 -4.35 -5.82
CA ARG A 135 -2.03 -4.64 -5.47
C ARG A 135 -1.93 -5.48 -4.21
N GLN A 136 -2.77 -5.16 -3.22
CA GLN A 136 -2.89 -5.93 -1.98
C GLN A 136 -3.51 -7.30 -2.26
N VAL A 137 -4.52 -7.37 -3.13
CA VAL A 137 -5.13 -8.65 -3.54
C VAL A 137 -4.12 -9.54 -4.24
N PHE A 138 -3.35 -8.96 -5.17
CA PHE A 138 -2.28 -9.67 -5.85
C PHE A 138 -1.23 -10.18 -4.85
N ALA A 139 -0.71 -9.32 -3.96
CA ALA A 139 0.28 -9.73 -2.96
C ALA A 139 -0.25 -10.81 -2.00
N ASP A 140 -1.47 -10.66 -1.44
CA ASP A 140 -2.08 -11.65 -0.53
C ASP A 140 -2.27 -13.00 -1.24
N CYS A 141 -2.72 -13.00 -2.50
CA CYS A 141 -2.84 -14.22 -3.29
C CYS A 141 -1.50 -14.96 -3.42
N ILE A 142 -0.42 -14.24 -3.72
CA ILE A 142 0.93 -14.81 -3.82
C ILE A 142 1.41 -15.36 -2.47
N TYR A 143 1.10 -14.67 -1.38
CA TYR A 143 1.40 -15.16 -0.03
C TYR A 143 0.66 -16.46 0.30
N ARG A 144 -0.64 -16.55 0.00
CA ARG A 144 -1.43 -17.76 0.27
C ARG A 144 -1.04 -18.95 -0.59
N LEU A 145 -0.62 -18.70 -1.84
CA LEU A 145 -0.07 -19.75 -2.72
C LEU A 145 1.37 -20.16 -2.34
N GLY A 146 2.03 -19.39 -1.48
CA GLY A 146 3.41 -19.61 -1.04
C GLY A 146 4.41 -18.92 -1.97
N PRO A 147 5.02 -17.79 -1.59
CA PRO A 147 5.88 -16.97 -2.45
C PRO A 147 6.96 -17.75 -3.20
N ARG A 148 7.68 -18.63 -2.49
CA ARG A 148 8.73 -19.48 -3.08
C ARG A 148 8.18 -20.52 -4.05
N ARG A 149 7.04 -21.13 -3.72
CA ARG A 149 6.36 -22.10 -4.60
C ARG A 149 5.95 -21.41 -5.90
N VAL A 150 5.35 -20.22 -5.81
CA VAL A 150 4.96 -19.44 -6.98
C VAL A 150 6.19 -19.02 -7.78
N SER A 151 7.21 -18.43 -7.15
CA SER A 151 8.42 -18.00 -7.84
C SER A 151 9.08 -19.13 -8.64
N ASN A 152 9.23 -20.31 -8.02
CA ASN A 152 9.94 -21.43 -8.64
C ASN A 152 9.14 -22.10 -9.77
N LYS A 153 7.81 -22.24 -9.60
CA LYS A 153 6.97 -22.97 -10.57
C LYS A 153 6.36 -22.07 -11.63
N ALA A 154 6.02 -20.83 -11.27
CA ALA A 154 5.34 -19.93 -12.18
C ALA A 154 6.31 -19.29 -13.16
N ASN A 155 7.59 -19.05 -12.82
CA ASN A 155 8.64 -18.54 -13.72
C ASN A 155 8.14 -17.52 -14.78
N ILE A 156 7.63 -16.38 -14.31
CA ILE A 156 6.93 -15.38 -15.16
C ILE A 156 7.88 -14.23 -15.48
N GLU A 157 8.12 -14.00 -16.76
CA GLU A 157 8.74 -12.78 -17.28
C GLU A 157 7.65 -11.76 -17.64
N ILE A 158 7.76 -10.53 -17.14
CA ILE A 158 6.77 -9.46 -17.35
C ILE A 158 7.08 -8.66 -18.62
N SER A 159 8.36 -8.41 -18.86
CA SER A 159 8.90 -7.81 -20.08
C SER A 159 10.35 -8.24 -20.24
N LYS A 160 10.95 -7.94 -21.39
CA LYS A 160 12.34 -8.32 -21.72
C LYS A 160 13.29 -8.01 -20.56
N ASN A 161 13.93 -9.05 -20.02
CA ASN A 161 14.88 -8.98 -18.89
C ASN A 161 14.26 -8.51 -17.56
N GLN A 162 12.94 -8.65 -17.39
CA GLN A 162 12.24 -8.22 -16.19
C GLN A 162 11.31 -9.32 -15.68
N ASP A 163 11.87 -10.17 -14.82
CA ASP A 163 11.12 -11.23 -14.15
C ASP A 163 10.18 -10.66 -13.09
N LEU A 164 8.99 -11.27 -12.98
CA LEU A 164 8.01 -10.98 -11.94
C LEU A 164 8.65 -11.11 -10.56
N PHE A 165 9.45 -12.15 -10.34
CA PHE A 165 10.17 -12.42 -9.10
C PHE A 165 11.67 -12.16 -9.27
N SER A 166 12.34 -11.67 -8.23
CA SER A 166 13.80 -11.49 -8.24
C SER A 166 14.37 -11.60 -6.84
N ALA A 167 15.65 -11.98 -6.75
CA ALA A 167 16.39 -11.98 -5.49
C ALA A 167 16.90 -10.59 -5.09
N THR A 168 16.86 -9.62 -6.00
CA THR A 168 17.36 -8.25 -5.77
C THR A 168 16.28 -7.20 -6.05
N ASN A 169 16.43 -6.02 -5.43
CA ASN A 169 15.54 -4.88 -5.63
C ASN A 169 16.35 -3.60 -5.89
N PRO A 170 17.15 -3.55 -6.98
CA PRO A 170 18.12 -2.49 -7.20
C PRO A 170 17.49 -1.09 -7.26
N ASN A 171 16.25 -1.00 -7.75
CA ASN A 171 15.55 0.27 -7.96
C ASN A 171 14.54 0.61 -6.85
N GLY A 172 14.47 -0.20 -5.78
CA GLY A 172 13.51 0.01 -4.70
C GLY A 172 12.07 0.14 -5.21
N ASN A 173 11.68 -0.67 -6.20
CA ASN A 173 10.35 -0.63 -6.82
C ASN A 173 9.65 -1.99 -6.80
N ARG A 174 10.31 -3.02 -6.27
CA ARG A 174 9.74 -4.34 -6.05
C ARG A 174 9.22 -4.47 -4.63
N PHE A 175 8.17 -5.26 -4.52
CA PHE A 175 7.52 -5.67 -3.30
C PHE A 175 8.31 -6.79 -2.62
N GLN A 176 8.75 -6.63 -1.37
CA GLN A 176 9.49 -7.69 -0.67
C GLN A 176 8.52 -8.76 -0.12
N LEU A 177 8.65 -9.99 -0.62
CA LEU A 177 7.86 -11.15 -0.20
C LEU A 177 8.48 -11.91 0.97
N ASP A 178 9.82 -12.04 0.97
CA ASP A 178 10.61 -12.62 2.06
C ASP A 178 12.04 -12.01 2.11
N GLU A 179 12.95 -12.58 2.91
CA GLU A 179 14.33 -12.08 3.09
C GLU A 179 15.09 -11.87 1.77
N THR A 180 14.90 -12.75 0.78
CA THR A 180 15.65 -12.72 -0.49
C THR A 180 14.74 -12.87 -1.70
N LEU A 181 13.45 -12.56 -1.57
CA LEU A 181 12.49 -12.65 -2.66
C LEU A 181 11.67 -11.36 -2.76
N TYR A 182 11.72 -10.78 -3.95
CA TYR A 182 10.99 -9.59 -4.33
C TYR A 182 10.08 -9.87 -5.51
N MET A 183 9.01 -9.09 -5.64
CA MET A 183 8.01 -9.24 -6.67
C MET A 183 7.64 -7.89 -7.28
N LEU A 184 7.54 -7.82 -8.60
CA LEU A 184 6.94 -6.67 -9.26
C LEU A 184 5.43 -6.70 -9.11
N ILE A 185 4.85 -5.55 -8.79
CA ILE A 185 3.40 -5.41 -8.79
C ILE A 185 2.98 -4.97 -10.20
N PRO A 186 2.05 -5.70 -10.86
CA PRO A 186 1.56 -5.32 -12.17
C PRO A 186 0.98 -3.89 -12.18
N PHE A 187 1.16 -3.17 -13.30
CA PHE A 187 0.78 -1.77 -13.38
C PHE A 187 -0.74 -1.56 -13.36
N THR A 188 -1.48 -2.55 -13.85
CA THR A 188 -2.94 -2.52 -13.88
C THR A 188 -3.57 -3.75 -13.22
N ALA A 189 -4.81 -3.61 -12.74
CA ALA A 189 -5.60 -4.73 -12.23
C ALA A 189 -5.86 -5.81 -13.30
N ARG A 190 -5.99 -5.41 -14.57
CA ARG A 190 -6.17 -6.36 -15.68
C ARG A 190 -4.93 -7.19 -15.94
N GLU A 191 -3.74 -6.60 -15.87
CA GLU A 191 -2.48 -7.35 -15.93
C GLU A 191 -2.33 -8.28 -14.73
N ALA A 192 -2.63 -7.78 -13.52
CA ALA A 192 -2.63 -8.61 -12.31
C ALA A 192 -3.55 -9.82 -12.46
N MET A 193 -4.76 -9.66 -13.00
CA MET A 193 -5.66 -10.77 -13.30
C MET A 193 -5.04 -11.79 -14.26
N LYS A 194 -4.47 -11.34 -15.39
CA LYS A 194 -3.84 -12.22 -16.38
C LYS A 194 -2.69 -13.03 -15.76
N ILE A 195 -1.86 -12.37 -14.95
CA ILE A 195 -0.74 -13.00 -14.27
C ILE A 195 -1.22 -14.00 -13.23
N LEU A 196 -2.24 -13.68 -12.42
CA LEU A 196 -2.81 -14.63 -11.47
C LEU A 196 -3.39 -15.87 -12.17
N ASN A 197 -4.11 -15.70 -13.28
CA ASN A 197 -4.61 -16.84 -14.07
C ASN A 197 -3.47 -17.69 -14.63
N LEU A 198 -2.37 -17.07 -15.10
CA LEU A 198 -1.18 -17.80 -15.55
C LEU A 198 -0.52 -18.57 -14.40
N ILE A 199 -0.43 -17.97 -13.21
CA ILE A 199 0.08 -18.61 -12.00
C ILE A 199 -0.77 -19.82 -11.64
N ALA A 200 -2.10 -19.68 -11.64
CA ALA A 200 -3.05 -20.74 -11.37
C ALA A 200 -2.81 -21.95 -12.29
N LEU A 201 -2.71 -21.68 -13.59
CA LEU A 201 -2.47 -22.70 -14.61
C LEU A 201 -1.13 -23.42 -14.38
N ARG A 202 -0.05 -22.69 -14.13
CA ARG A 202 1.29 -23.26 -13.92
C ARG A 202 1.40 -24.04 -12.61
N LEU A 203 0.63 -23.64 -11.59
CA LEU A 203 0.58 -24.35 -10.30
C LEU A 203 -0.41 -25.50 -10.28
N LYS A 204 -1.30 -25.62 -11.28
CA LYS A 204 -2.46 -26.51 -11.32
C LYS A 204 -3.38 -26.30 -10.11
N GLU A 205 -3.63 -25.04 -9.78
CA GLU A 205 -4.50 -24.63 -8.67
C GLU A 205 -5.78 -24.00 -9.23
N GLU A 206 -6.93 -24.35 -8.65
CA GLU A 206 -8.21 -23.75 -8.99
C GLU A 206 -8.39 -22.45 -8.19
N ILE A 207 -7.94 -21.34 -8.76
CA ILE A 207 -8.27 -20.00 -8.26
C ILE A 207 -9.26 -19.33 -9.20
N LYS A 208 -10.26 -18.66 -8.63
CA LYS A 208 -11.20 -17.84 -9.39
C LYS A 208 -10.78 -16.38 -9.26
N VAL A 209 -10.47 -15.73 -10.37
CA VAL A 209 -10.10 -14.31 -10.38
C VAL A 209 -11.20 -13.52 -11.06
N GLU A 210 -11.86 -12.66 -10.30
CA GLU A 210 -12.91 -11.77 -10.79
C GLU A 210 -12.37 -10.35 -10.85
N TYR A 211 -12.37 -9.80 -12.06
CA TYR A 211 -12.22 -8.37 -12.27
C TYR A 211 -13.61 -7.76 -12.30
N LEU A 212 -13.86 -6.81 -11.40
CA LEU A 212 -15.12 -6.09 -11.32
C LEU A 212 -14.96 -4.73 -12.01
N PRO A 213 -15.22 -4.63 -13.34
CA PRO A 213 -15.28 -3.35 -14.02
C PRO A 213 -16.51 -2.57 -13.57
N MET A 214 -16.56 -1.27 -13.90
CA MET A 214 -17.67 -0.40 -13.56
C MET A 214 -19.02 -0.97 -14.04
N SER A 215 -20.03 -0.91 -13.19
CA SER A 215 -21.39 -0.64 -13.64
C SER A 215 -21.52 0.87 -13.76
N ASN A 216 -21.66 1.39 -14.99
CA ASN A 216 -21.98 2.79 -15.23
C ASN A 216 -23.38 3.07 -14.66
N GLN A 217 -23.45 3.82 -13.56
CA GLN A 217 -24.65 4.55 -13.14
C GLN A 217 -24.23 5.96 -12.79
#